data_AF-A0AAE4MBY8-F1
#
_entry.id   AF-A0AAE4MBY8-F1
#
_cell.length_a   1.000
_cell.length_b   1.000
_cell.length_c   1.000
_cell.angle_alpha   90.00
_cell.angle_beta   90.00
_cell.angle_gamma   90.00
#
_symmetry.space_group_name_H-M   'P 1'
#
loop_
_entity.id
_entity.type
_entity.pdbx_description
1 polymer ?
#
loop_
_entity_poly.entity_id
_entity_poly.type
_entity_poly.pdbx_seq_one_letter_code
_entity_poly.pdbx_strand_id
1 'polypeptide(L)'
;MNKQALVETLNKLSNDFSSEIQDTKQKKEKLAIYRSELAKMDLAISALNQDISKELDFDKLKDLKGQLKTKEQEHSEMSSIIINLTSYVSDSNHSERLDKIRKMHKEAEKDFYEHVMASCREKITDVVSQHEELLPLIRDYVVASVGVRNPNPVYHYGAPFIDIFGRFMGDEWVEHKTSLLHEAGVNDLSHC
;
A
#
# COMPACT_ATOMS: atom_id res chain seq x y z
N MET A 1 -1.26 16.12 11.52
CA MET A 1 -2.56 15.70 10.97
C MET A 1 -3.47 15.26 12.11
N ASN A 2 -4.79 15.45 12.02
CA ASN A 2 -5.72 14.88 13.00
C ASN A 2 -6.04 13.41 12.65
N LYS A 3 -6.49 12.62 13.62
CA LYS A 3 -6.83 11.19 13.45
C LYS A 3 -7.73 10.92 12.24
N GLN A 4 -8.74 11.76 12.05
CA GLN A 4 -9.74 11.58 11.00
C GLN A 4 -9.11 11.68 9.60
N ALA A 5 -8.24 12.66 9.37
CA ALA A 5 -7.53 12.82 8.10
C ALA A 5 -6.59 11.65 7.80
N LEU A 6 -5.95 11.05 8.82
CA LEU A 6 -5.11 9.85 8.65
C LEU A 6 -5.95 8.64 8.24
N VAL A 7 -7.09 8.42 8.88
CA VAL A 7 -8.03 7.34 8.53
C VAL A 7 -8.57 7.50 7.11
N GLU A 8 -8.96 8.72 6.72
CA GLU A 8 -9.41 9.02 5.36
C GLU A 8 -8.32 8.76 4.32
N THR A 9 -7.07 9.10 4.65
CA THR A 9 -5.91 8.84 3.78
C THR A 9 -5.68 7.34 3.58
N LEU A 10 -5.70 6.55 4.65
CA LEU A 10 -5.55 5.09 4.59
C LEU A 10 -6.67 4.44 3.78
N ASN A 11 -7.93 4.84 4.01
CA ASN A 11 -9.07 4.34 3.26
C ASN A 11 -8.96 4.69 1.77
N LYS A 12 -8.52 5.90 1.44
CA LYS A 12 -8.28 6.31 0.06
C LYS A 12 -7.20 5.44 -0.59
N LEU A 13 -6.06 5.22 0.07
CA LEU A 13 -4.97 4.40 -0.47
C LEU A 13 -5.38 2.93 -0.66
N SER A 14 -6.23 2.39 0.21
CA SER A 14 -6.83 1.06 0.05
C SER A 14 -7.74 0.97 -1.18
N ASN A 15 -8.56 2.01 -1.40
CA ASN A 15 -9.41 2.13 -2.58
C ASN A 15 -8.59 2.29 -3.86
N ASP A 16 -7.53 3.12 -3.83
CA ASP A 16 -6.62 3.33 -4.96
C ASP A 16 -5.94 2.01 -5.36
N PHE A 17 -5.52 1.19 -4.38
CA PHE A 17 -4.94 -0.13 -4.63
C PHE A 17 -5.92 -1.07 -5.34
N SER A 18 -7.15 -1.14 -4.84
CA SER A 18 -8.22 -1.98 -5.42
C SER A 18 -8.61 -1.51 -6.83
N SER A 19 -8.71 -0.19 -7.00
CA SER A 19 -9.03 0.46 -8.27
C SER A 19 -7.94 0.19 -9.32
N GLU A 20 -6.66 0.28 -8.96
CA GLU A 20 -5.54 0.03 -9.88
C GLU A 20 -5.50 -1.43 -10.37
N ILE A 21 -5.80 -2.39 -9.49
CA ILE A 21 -5.93 -3.80 -9.88
C ILE A 21 -7.06 -3.99 -10.88
N GLN A 22 -8.23 -3.42 -10.58
CA GLN A 22 -9.41 -3.57 -11.43
C GLN A 22 -9.26 -2.86 -12.78
N ASP A 23 -8.69 -1.65 -12.80
CA ASP A 23 -8.42 -0.90 -14.02
C ASP A 23 -7.39 -1.63 -14.90
N THR A 24 -6.33 -2.16 -14.31
CA THR A 24 -5.35 -2.98 -15.04
C THR A 24 -6.00 -4.22 -15.65
N LYS A 25 -6.88 -4.91 -14.91
CA LYS A 25 -7.63 -6.07 -15.42
C LYS A 25 -8.51 -5.68 -16.62
N GLN A 26 -9.32 -4.64 -16.49
CA GLN A 26 -10.18 -4.16 -17.58
C GLN A 26 -9.38 -3.74 -18.82
N LYS A 27 -8.22 -3.11 -18.63
CA LYS A 27 -7.33 -2.74 -19.74
C LYS A 27 -6.68 -3.94 -20.41
N LYS A 28 -6.36 -5.02 -19.68
CA LYS A 28 -5.90 -6.30 -20.27
C LYS A 28 -6.99 -6.94 -21.12
N GLU A 29 -8.23 -6.93 -20.66
CA GLU A 29 -9.39 -7.43 -21.42
C GLU A 29 -9.60 -6.62 -22.71
N LYS A 30 -9.59 -5.29 -22.62
CA LYS A 30 -9.68 -4.39 -23.79
C LYS A 30 -8.53 -4.60 -24.78
N LEU A 31 -7.30 -4.78 -24.27
CA LEU A 31 -6.13 -5.05 -25.11
C LEU A 31 -6.29 -6.32 -25.94
N ALA A 32 -6.87 -7.38 -25.38
CA ALA A 32 -7.15 -8.61 -26.11
C ALA A 32 -8.17 -8.38 -27.24
N ILE A 33 -9.22 -7.61 -26.99
CA ILE A 33 -10.23 -7.24 -27.98
C ILE A 33 -9.58 -6.44 -29.12
N TYR A 34 -8.84 -5.38 -28.79
CA TYR A 34 -8.19 -4.53 -29.79
C TYR A 34 -7.17 -5.28 -30.65
N ARG A 35 -6.41 -6.23 -30.06
CA ARG A 35 -5.52 -7.09 -30.86
C ARG A 35 -6.29 -7.95 -31.86
N SER A 36 -7.47 -8.45 -31.50
CA SER A 36 -8.33 -9.18 -32.44
C SER A 36 -8.90 -8.26 -33.52
N GLU A 37 -9.30 -7.04 -33.17
CA GLU A 37 -9.81 -6.06 -34.12
C GLU A 37 -8.73 -5.59 -35.10
N LEU A 38 -7.51 -5.36 -34.64
CA LEU A 38 -6.37 -5.00 -35.50
C LEU A 38 -6.11 -6.07 -36.57
N ALA A 39 -6.13 -7.35 -36.19
CA ALA A 39 -5.97 -8.45 -37.14
C ALA A 39 -7.11 -8.50 -38.19
N LYS A 40 -8.34 -8.10 -37.82
CA LYS A 40 -9.45 -7.96 -38.78
C LYS A 40 -9.23 -6.77 -39.72
N MET A 41 -8.68 -5.67 -39.22
CA MET A 41 -8.31 -4.51 -40.03
C MET A 41 -7.22 -4.87 -41.05
N ASP A 42 -6.20 -5.63 -40.64
CA ASP A 42 -5.16 -6.14 -41.55
C ASP A 42 -5.75 -6.94 -42.72
N LEU A 43 -6.68 -7.85 -42.43
CA LEU A 43 -7.39 -8.62 -43.45
C LEU A 43 -8.23 -7.73 -44.37
N ALA A 44 -8.92 -6.73 -43.82
CA ALA A 44 -9.72 -5.79 -44.61
C ALA A 44 -8.84 -4.91 -45.53
N ILE A 45 -7.70 -4.43 -45.03
CA ILE A 45 -6.70 -3.69 -45.82
C ILE A 45 -6.14 -4.58 -46.94
N SER A 46 -5.83 -5.85 -46.63
CA SER A 46 -5.34 -6.80 -47.63
C SER A 46 -6.37 -7.07 -48.73
N ALA A 47 -7.63 -7.30 -48.36
CA ALA A 47 -8.73 -7.50 -49.30
C ALA A 47 -8.93 -6.27 -50.20
N LEU A 48 -8.94 -5.07 -49.61
CA LEU A 48 -9.13 -3.84 -50.35
C LEU A 48 -7.98 -3.56 -51.33
N ASN A 49 -6.74 -3.88 -50.93
CA ASN A 49 -5.59 -3.83 -51.84
C ASN A 49 -5.73 -4.79 -53.02
N GLN A 50 -6.27 -6.00 -52.79
CA GLN A 50 -6.57 -6.93 -53.88
C GLN A 50 -7.66 -6.39 -54.82
N ASP A 51 -8.71 -5.77 -54.29
CA ASP A 51 -9.78 -5.17 -55.10
C ASP A 51 -9.24 -4.01 -55.95
N ILE A 52 -8.42 -3.13 -55.36
CA ILE A 52 -7.72 -2.04 -56.07
C ILE A 52 -6.87 -2.58 -57.22
N SER A 53 -6.17 -3.71 -57.03
CA SER A 53 -5.31 -4.30 -58.07
C SER A 53 -6.08 -4.83 -59.29
N LYS A 54 -7.38 -5.12 -59.13
CA LYS A 54 -8.24 -5.72 -60.16
C LYS A 54 -9.18 -4.70 -60.80
N GLU A 55 -9.36 -3.54 -60.19
CA GLU A 55 -10.29 -2.51 -60.66
C GLU A 55 -9.71 -1.72 -61.85
N LEU A 56 -10.55 -1.49 -62.86
CA LEU A 56 -10.21 -0.80 -64.10
C LEU A 56 -10.99 0.50 -64.28
N ASP A 57 -12.12 0.65 -63.58
CA ASP A 57 -12.91 1.87 -63.56
C ASP A 57 -12.20 2.93 -62.69
N PHE A 58 -11.91 4.09 -63.29
CA PHE A 58 -11.14 5.15 -62.64
C PHE A 58 -11.86 5.75 -61.42
N ASP A 59 -13.17 5.95 -61.50
CA ASP A 59 -13.93 6.57 -60.41
C ASP A 59 -14.06 5.59 -59.24
N LYS A 60 -14.28 4.30 -59.52
CA LYS A 60 -14.23 3.25 -58.49
C LYS A 60 -12.84 3.10 -57.88
N LEU A 61 -11.78 3.13 -58.68
CA LEU A 61 -10.41 3.05 -58.19
C LEU A 61 -10.08 4.22 -57.23
N LYS A 62 -10.55 5.42 -57.55
CA LYS A 62 -10.39 6.61 -56.70
C LYS A 62 -11.11 6.43 -55.36
N ASP A 63 -12.34 5.89 -55.39
CA ASP A 63 -13.11 5.61 -54.19
C ASP A 63 -12.43 4.54 -53.31
N LEU A 64 -12.01 3.41 -53.90
CA LEU A 64 -11.31 2.33 -53.19
C LEU A 64 -10.00 2.82 -52.54
N LYS A 65 -9.22 3.67 -53.23
CA LYS A 65 -8.01 4.29 -52.65
C LYS A 65 -8.34 5.24 -51.50
N GLY A 66 -9.47 5.95 -51.57
CA GLY A 66 -9.98 6.77 -50.48
C GLY A 66 -10.30 5.91 -49.25
N GLN A 67 -11.04 4.82 -49.45
CA GLN A 67 -11.35 3.86 -48.39
C GLN A 67 -10.10 3.23 -47.79
N LEU A 68 -9.10 2.88 -48.62
CA LEU A 68 -7.83 2.31 -48.17
C LEU A 68 -7.10 3.26 -47.24
N LYS A 69 -6.98 4.53 -47.64
CA LYS A 69 -6.35 5.56 -46.81
C LYS A 69 -7.04 5.70 -45.46
N THR A 70 -8.37 5.68 -45.42
CA THR A 70 -9.14 5.73 -44.17
C THR A 70 -8.86 4.49 -43.30
N LYS A 71 -8.85 3.29 -43.89
CA LYS A 71 -8.58 2.04 -43.17
C LYS A 71 -7.15 1.97 -42.63
N GLU A 72 -6.17 2.42 -43.39
CA GLU A 72 -4.77 2.52 -42.94
C GLU A 72 -4.61 3.50 -41.77
N GLN A 73 -5.35 4.62 -41.80
CA GLN A 73 -5.36 5.58 -40.70
C GLN A 73 -6.00 4.97 -39.44
N GLU A 74 -7.19 4.36 -39.55
CA GLU A 74 -7.86 3.65 -38.44
C GLU A 74 -6.95 2.55 -37.84
N HIS A 75 -6.27 1.79 -38.70
CA HIS A 75 -5.32 0.76 -38.28
C HIS A 75 -4.13 1.35 -37.51
N SER A 76 -3.54 2.45 -37.99
CA SER A 76 -2.44 3.15 -37.32
C SER A 76 -2.83 3.66 -35.92
N GLU A 77 -4.04 4.23 -35.81
CA GLU A 77 -4.60 4.70 -34.54
C GLU A 77 -4.82 3.54 -33.56
N MET A 78 -5.42 2.44 -34.02
CA MET A 78 -5.63 1.24 -33.21
C MET A 78 -4.30 0.64 -32.74
N SER A 79 -3.30 0.59 -33.62
CA SER A 79 -1.97 0.08 -33.29
C SER A 79 -1.29 0.93 -32.20
N SER A 80 -1.44 2.26 -32.29
CA SER A 80 -0.95 3.19 -31.25
C SER A 80 -1.64 2.97 -29.90
N ILE A 81 -2.96 2.73 -29.89
CA ILE A 81 -3.72 2.39 -28.68
C ILE A 81 -3.20 1.08 -28.06
N ILE A 82 -2.96 0.06 -28.88
CA ILE A 82 -2.44 -1.24 -28.44
C ILE A 82 -1.05 -1.10 -27.82
N ILE A 83 -0.16 -0.30 -28.41
CA ILE A 83 1.19 -0.04 -27.86
C ILE A 83 1.07 0.60 -26.46
N ASN A 84 0.26 1.64 -26.34
CA ASN A 84 0.05 2.34 -25.07
C ASN A 84 -0.53 1.43 -24.00
N LEU A 85 -1.56 0.63 -24.33
CA LEU A 85 -2.15 -0.32 -23.40
C LEU A 85 -1.18 -1.43 -23.02
N THR A 86 -0.42 -1.97 -23.98
CA THR A 86 0.60 -3.00 -23.72
C THR A 86 1.66 -2.49 -22.74
N SER A 87 2.12 -1.26 -22.92
CA SER A 87 3.05 -0.61 -21.99
C SER A 87 2.43 -0.42 -20.59
N TYR A 88 1.18 0.05 -20.53
CA TYR A 88 0.48 0.27 -19.26
C TYR A 88 0.26 -1.03 -18.47
N VAL A 89 -0.18 -2.11 -19.13
CA VAL A 89 -0.49 -3.39 -18.46
C VAL A 89 0.72 -4.30 -18.28
N SER A 90 1.91 -3.88 -18.73
CA SER A 90 3.15 -4.60 -18.53
C SER A 90 3.41 -4.86 -17.04
N ASP A 91 3.98 -6.01 -16.72
CA ASP A 91 4.18 -6.41 -15.32
C ASP A 91 5.09 -5.44 -14.57
N SER A 92 6.08 -4.85 -15.24
CA SER A 92 6.96 -3.83 -14.66
C SER A 92 6.20 -2.55 -14.30
N ASN A 93 5.44 -1.99 -15.26
CA ASN A 93 4.70 -0.74 -15.04
C ASN A 93 3.56 -0.95 -14.02
N HIS A 94 2.86 -2.08 -14.09
CA HIS A 94 1.83 -2.43 -13.11
C HIS A 94 2.43 -2.57 -11.70
N SER A 95 3.54 -3.28 -11.55
CA SER A 95 4.21 -3.44 -10.25
C SER A 95 4.69 -2.10 -9.70
N GLU A 96 5.27 -1.24 -10.55
CA GLU A 96 5.73 0.10 -10.13
C GLU A 96 4.58 0.97 -9.59
N ARG A 97 3.41 0.95 -10.25
CA ARG A 97 2.23 1.70 -9.79
C ARG A 97 1.71 1.16 -8.45
N LEU A 98 1.63 -0.15 -8.28
CA LEU A 98 1.23 -0.76 -7.00
C LEU A 98 2.23 -0.48 -5.89
N ASP A 99 3.53 -0.51 -6.19
CA ASP A 99 4.58 -0.24 -5.19
C ASP A 99 4.56 1.20 -4.71
N LYS A 100 4.24 2.17 -5.59
CA LYS A 100 4.00 3.57 -5.18
C LYS A 100 2.85 3.65 -4.17
N ILE A 101 1.73 2.98 -4.42
CA ILE A 101 0.58 2.97 -3.49
C ILE A 101 0.96 2.30 -2.16
N ARG A 102 1.65 1.15 -2.21
CA ARG A 102 2.13 0.44 -1.00
C ARG A 102 3.08 1.30 -0.16
N LYS A 103 3.97 2.05 -0.80
CA LYS A 103 4.90 2.94 -0.10
C LYS A 103 4.15 4.03 0.64
N MET A 104 3.23 4.72 -0.03
CA MET A 104 2.37 5.74 0.58
C MET A 104 1.53 5.16 1.72
N HIS A 105 1.02 3.93 1.57
CA HIS A 105 0.25 3.25 2.61
C HIS A 105 1.10 3.00 3.87
N LYS A 106 2.32 2.47 3.70
CA LYS A 106 3.23 2.24 4.83
C LYS A 106 3.60 3.53 5.57
N GLU A 107 3.80 4.62 4.82
CA GLU A 107 4.08 5.94 5.41
C GLU A 107 2.85 6.44 6.21
N ALA A 108 1.64 6.36 5.64
CA ALA A 108 0.42 6.75 6.33
C ALA A 108 0.10 5.87 7.56
N GLU A 109 0.39 4.56 7.51
CA GLU A 109 0.25 3.66 8.66
C GLU A 109 1.20 4.03 9.78
N LYS A 110 2.45 4.37 9.45
CA LYS A 110 3.44 4.85 10.42
C LYS A 110 2.95 6.14 11.09
N ASP A 111 2.51 7.12 10.31
CA ASP A 111 2.00 8.38 10.85
C ASP A 111 0.78 8.17 11.74
N PHE A 112 -0.11 7.24 11.37
CA PHE A 112 -1.26 6.87 12.19
C PHE A 112 -0.85 6.21 13.50
N TYR A 113 0.09 5.27 13.46
CA TYR A 113 0.65 4.63 14.63
C TYR A 113 1.26 5.67 15.59
N GLU A 114 2.13 6.56 15.07
CA GLU A 114 2.77 7.61 15.87
C GLU A 114 1.75 8.55 16.51
N HIS A 115 0.70 8.92 15.78
CA HIS A 115 -0.39 9.75 16.30
C HIS A 115 -1.15 9.07 17.45
N VAL A 116 -1.51 7.79 17.29
CA VAL A 116 -2.20 7.03 18.34
C VAL A 116 -1.31 6.90 19.58
N MET A 117 -0.04 6.54 19.41
CA MET A 117 0.89 6.39 20.53
C MET A 117 1.16 7.71 21.25
N ALA A 118 1.28 8.82 20.52
CA ALA A 118 1.41 10.14 21.12
C ALA A 118 0.18 10.51 21.96
N SER A 119 -1.02 10.28 21.43
CA SER A 119 -2.27 10.54 22.18
C SER A 119 -2.41 9.66 23.42
N CYS A 120 -2.00 8.39 23.36
CA CYS A 120 -1.96 7.50 24.52
C CYS A 120 -0.97 8.00 25.59
N ARG A 121 0.26 8.37 25.19
CA ARG A 121 1.26 8.94 26.11
C ARG A 121 0.77 10.21 26.79
N GLU A 122 0.15 11.10 26.04
CA GLU A 122 -0.43 12.35 26.56
C GLU A 122 -1.47 12.06 27.62
N LYS A 123 -2.46 11.21 27.33
CA LYS A 123 -3.50 10.83 28.30
C LYS A 123 -2.94 10.19 29.57
N ILE A 124 -1.97 9.30 29.45
CA ILE A 124 -1.35 8.67 30.63
C ILE A 124 -0.58 9.72 31.44
N THR A 125 0.14 10.62 30.77
CA THR A 125 0.84 11.71 31.43
C THR A 125 -0.14 12.61 32.17
N ASP A 126 -1.26 12.99 31.55
CA ASP A 126 -2.29 13.82 32.17
C ASP A 126 -2.88 13.17 33.42
N VAL A 127 -3.21 11.87 33.36
CA VAL A 127 -3.72 11.14 34.53
C VAL A 127 -2.68 11.09 35.65
N VAL A 128 -1.42 10.82 35.34
CA VAL A 128 -0.34 10.78 36.35
C VAL A 128 -0.09 12.14 36.96
N SER A 129 -0.18 13.23 36.17
CA SER A 129 -0.03 14.58 36.68
C SER A 129 -1.20 15.03 37.56
N GLN A 130 -2.40 14.46 37.37
CA GLN A 130 -3.56 14.71 38.23
C GLN A 130 -3.56 13.85 39.50
N HIS A 131 -2.88 12.70 39.46
CA HIS A 131 -2.83 11.68 40.50
C HIS A 131 -1.40 11.16 40.66
N GLU A 132 -0.53 11.96 41.30
CA GLU A 132 0.89 11.61 41.46
C GLU A 132 1.10 10.30 42.22
N GLU A 133 0.12 9.90 43.06
CA GLU A 133 0.09 8.62 43.77
C GLU A 133 0.07 7.40 42.83
N LEU A 134 -0.33 7.57 41.56
CA LEU A 134 -0.33 6.50 40.56
C LEU A 134 1.07 6.23 39.99
N LEU A 135 2.02 7.17 40.13
CA LEU A 135 3.35 7.05 39.54
C LEU A 135 4.11 5.81 40.05
N PRO A 136 4.18 5.52 41.37
CA PRO A 136 4.77 4.29 41.88
C PRO A 136 4.05 3.03 41.36
N LEU A 137 2.72 3.03 41.34
CA LEU A 137 1.92 1.88 40.87
C LEU A 137 2.13 1.59 39.38
N ILE A 138 2.28 2.62 38.55
CA ILE A 138 2.61 2.46 37.13
C ILE A 138 4.02 1.91 36.98
N ARG A 139 4.99 2.34 37.79
CA ARG A 139 6.34 1.78 37.80
C ARG A 139 6.32 0.30 38.22
N ASP A 140 5.58 -0.05 39.27
CA ASP A 140 5.37 -1.45 39.70
C ASP A 140 4.78 -2.30 38.57
N TYR A 141 3.73 -1.79 37.92
CA TYR A 141 3.09 -2.44 36.79
C TYR A 141 4.08 -2.66 35.63
N VAL A 142 4.90 -1.66 35.31
CA VAL A 142 5.91 -1.77 34.25
C VAL A 142 6.99 -2.79 34.63
N VAL A 143 7.47 -2.79 35.88
CA VAL A 143 8.41 -3.78 36.40
C VAL A 143 7.82 -5.19 36.32
N ALA A 144 6.60 -5.40 36.83
CA ALA A 144 5.92 -6.69 36.81
C ALA A 144 5.69 -7.17 35.37
N SER A 145 5.24 -6.28 34.49
CA SER A 145 5.02 -6.58 33.07
C SER A 145 6.31 -7.00 32.34
N VAL A 146 7.45 -6.37 32.66
CA VAL A 146 8.75 -6.73 32.08
C VAL A 146 9.37 -7.96 32.76
N GLY A 147 9.15 -8.15 34.06
CA GLY A 147 9.70 -9.23 34.89
C GLY A 147 8.98 -10.57 34.74
N VAL A 148 7.66 -10.57 34.49
CA VAL A 148 6.84 -11.79 34.24
C VAL A 148 7.09 -12.39 32.85
N ARG A 149 8.14 -11.95 32.12
CA ARG A 149 8.58 -12.50 30.83
C ARG A 149 8.95 -14.00 30.84
N ASN A 150 8.74 -14.75 31.93
CA ASN A 150 9.17 -16.13 32.06
C ASN A 150 8.22 -17.06 32.84
N PRO A 151 6.88 -16.99 32.63
CA PRO A 151 6.26 -18.15 31.99
C PRO A 151 5.03 -17.80 31.12
N ASN A 152 4.98 -18.38 29.93
CA ASN A 152 3.85 -18.41 28.97
C ASN A 152 2.43 -18.01 29.47
N PRO A 153 1.67 -17.23 28.67
CA PRO A 153 1.86 -16.96 27.25
C PRO A 153 2.71 -15.72 26.99
N VAL A 154 3.56 -15.83 25.97
CA VAL A 154 4.45 -14.77 25.48
C VAL A 154 3.65 -13.62 24.86
N TYR A 155 3.07 -12.77 25.71
CA TYR A 155 2.83 -11.39 25.33
C TYR A 155 4.17 -10.68 25.45
N HIS A 156 4.96 -10.72 24.39
CA HIS A 156 5.98 -9.70 24.21
C HIS A 156 5.23 -8.38 24.21
N TYR A 157 5.33 -7.63 25.31
CA TYR A 157 5.05 -6.21 25.32
C TYR A 157 5.94 -5.57 24.25
N GLY A 158 5.43 -5.53 23.01
CA GLY A 158 6.18 -5.16 21.82
C GLY A 158 6.47 -3.67 21.79
N ALA A 159 6.88 -3.15 20.63
CA ALA A 159 7.11 -1.72 20.41
C ALA A 159 6.04 -0.79 21.03
N PRO A 160 4.73 -1.10 20.99
CA PRO A 160 3.70 -0.26 21.60
C PRO A 160 3.84 -0.04 23.12
N PHE A 161 4.25 -1.06 23.86
CA PHE A 161 4.38 -0.94 25.32
C PHE A 161 5.58 -0.08 25.69
N ILE A 162 6.71 -0.28 25.00
CA ILE A 162 7.92 0.53 25.19
C ILE A 162 7.63 1.99 24.79
N ASP A 163 6.94 2.21 23.69
CA ASP A 163 6.57 3.56 23.23
C ASP A 163 5.68 4.31 24.22
N ILE A 164 4.80 3.60 24.94
CA ILE A 164 3.86 4.21 25.88
C ILE A 164 4.49 4.37 27.26
N PHE A 165 5.09 3.31 27.79
CA PHE A 165 5.54 3.24 29.18
C PHE A 165 7.05 3.41 29.37
N GLY A 166 7.84 3.42 28.29
CA GLY A 166 9.31 3.50 28.36
C GLY A 166 9.82 4.75 29.08
N ARG A 167 9.09 5.86 29.06
CA ARG A 167 9.44 7.06 29.83
C ARG A 167 9.44 6.82 31.36
N PHE A 168 8.68 5.84 31.84
CA PHE A 168 8.67 5.45 33.24
C PHE A 168 9.81 4.47 33.58
N MET A 169 10.63 4.05 32.62
CA MET A 169 11.76 3.13 32.78
C MET A 169 13.12 3.85 32.90
N GLY A 170 13.19 4.98 33.63
CA GLY A 170 14.44 5.72 33.89
C GLY A 170 15.31 5.11 34.99
N ASP A 171 16.31 5.84 35.48
CA ASP A 171 17.22 5.37 36.55
C ASP A 171 16.45 4.96 37.82
N GLU A 172 15.44 5.75 38.20
CA GLU A 172 14.53 5.45 39.31
C GLU A 172 13.78 4.13 39.12
N TRP A 173 13.50 3.70 37.88
CA TRP A 173 12.90 2.39 37.61
C TRP A 173 13.89 1.25 37.75
N VAL A 174 15.17 1.45 37.41
CA VAL A 174 16.21 0.43 37.60
C VAL A 174 16.42 0.17 39.10
N GLU A 175 16.49 1.24 39.90
CA GLU A 175 16.58 1.15 41.35
C GLU A 175 15.33 0.50 41.95
N HIS A 176 14.15 0.92 41.50
CA HIS A 176 12.87 0.39 41.96
C HIS A 176 12.64 -1.08 41.57
N LYS A 177 13.02 -1.47 40.35
CA LYS A 177 13.05 -2.87 39.89
C LYS A 177 13.93 -3.72 40.78
N THR A 178 15.13 -3.25 41.10
CA THR A 178 16.09 -3.97 41.94
C THR A 178 15.53 -4.18 43.34
N SER A 179 14.90 -3.13 43.90
CA SER A 179 14.25 -3.17 45.21
C SER A 179 13.06 -4.16 45.24
N LEU A 180 12.16 -4.09 44.26
CA LEU A 180 11.01 -5.00 44.13
C LEU A 180 11.42 -6.47 43.97
N LEU A 181 12.43 -6.75 43.15
CA LEU A 181 12.93 -8.12 42.97
C LEU A 181 13.55 -8.66 44.25
N HIS A 182 14.30 -7.81 44.98
CA HIS A 182 14.86 -8.15 46.29
C HIS A 182 13.76 -8.43 47.33
N GLU A 183 12.75 -7.56 47.44
CA GLU A 183 11.61 -7.73 48.35
C GLU A 183 10.77 -8.98 48.02
N ALA A 184 10.63 -9.31 46.73
CA ALA A 184 9.94 -10.52 46.28
C ALA A 184 10.74 -11.81 46.52
N GLY A 185 11.96 -11.73 47.06
CA GLY A 185 12.85 -12.88 47.28
C GLY A 185 13.36 -13.51 45.98
N VAL A 186 13.26 -12.80 44.86
CA VAL A 186 13.82 -13.21 43.57
C VAL A 186 15.30 -12.85 43.61
N ASN A 187 16.13 -13.77 44.10
CA ASN A 187 17.58 -13.63 43.98
C ASN A 187 17.93 -13.43 42.51
N ASP A 188 18.77 -12.43 42.25
CA ASP A 188 19.38 -12.14 40.95
C ASP A 188 19.84 -13.46 40.31
N LEU A 189 19.07 -13.98 39.36
CA LEU A 189 19.47 -15.10 38.49
C LEU A 189 20.46 -14.59 37.43
N SER A 190 21.33 -13.65 37.80
CA SER A 190 22.51 -13.28 37.03
C SER A 190 23.59 -14.34 37.28
N HIS A 191 23.39 -15.51 36.67
CA HIS A 191 24.41 -16.45 36.15
C HIS A 191 23.82 -17.86 36.01
N CYS A 192 23.10 -18.10 34.90
CA CYS A 192 23.08 -19.35 34.14
C CYS A 192 22.92 -18.99 32.65
#